data_AF-A0A7C1TV81-F1
#
_entry.id   AF-A0A7C1TV81-F1
#
_cell.length_a   1.000
_cell.length_b   1.000
_cell.length_c   1.000
_cell.angle_alpha   90.00
_cell.angle_beta   90.00
_cell.angle_gamma   90.00
#
_symmetry.space_group_name_H-M   'P 1'
#
loop_
_entity.id
_entity.type
_entity.pdbx_description
1 polymer ?
#
loop_
_entity_poly.entity_id
_entity_poly.type
_entity_poly.pdbx_seq_one_letter_code
_entity_poly.pdbx_strand_id
1 'polypeptide(L)'
;RHQLDSASLVTLFQWTEQEFLNYTEGSAIRRIGYDCWLRNIAVALGNAPGSDAVIRALEDRLGHPSAMVREHVAWALRQKQPEP
;
A
#
# COMPACT_ATOMS: atom_id res chain seq x y z
N ARG A 1 9.00 -19.15 -2.35
CA ARG A 1 8.60 -17.94 -1.59
C ARG A 1 8.45 -16.83 -2.61
N HIS A 2 7.23 -16.44 -2.96
CA HIS A 2 7.01 -15.33 -3.88
C HIS A 2 7.36 -14.03 -3.15
N GLN A 3 8.56 -13.51 -3.38
CA GLN A 3 8.90 -12.14 -3.00
C GLN A 3 8.11 -11.23 -3.94
N LEU A 4 6.98 -10.72 -3.46
CA LEU A 4 6.41 -9.51 -4.04
C LEU A 4 7.48 -8.42 -3.86
N ASP A 5 8.12 -8.03 -4.96
CA ASP A 5 9.11 -6.97 -4.95
C ASP A 5 8.42 -5.60 -4.83
N SER A 6 9.19 -4.56 -4.54
CA SER A 6 8.64 -3.21 -4.33
C SER A 6 7.85 -2.71 -5.55
N ALA A 7 8.23 -3.10 -6.77
CA ALA A 7 7.52 -2.74 -8.00
C ALA A 7 6.12 -3.39 -8.07
N SER A 8 6.02 -4.66 -7.69
CA SER A 8 4.73 -5.36 -7.59
C SER A 8 3.85 -4.73 -6.51
N LEU A 9 4.43 -4.38 -5.36
CA LEU A 9 3.68 -3.74 -4.26
C LEU A 9 3.16 -2.35 -4.65
N VAL A 10 3.95 -1.54 -5.35
CA VAL A 10 3.50 -0.24 -5.87
C VAL A 10 2.30 -0.41 -6.80
N THR A 11 2.38 -1.37 -7.73
CA THR A 11 1.27 -1.67 -8.66
C THR A 11 -0.01 -2.05 -7.89
N LEU A 12 0.10 -2.95 -6.91
CA LEU A 12 -1.03 -3.38 -6.09
C LEU A 12 -1.61 -2.26 -5.21
N PHE A 13 -0.76 -1.29 -4.80
CA PHE A 13 -1.17 -0.14 -4.00
C PHE A 13 -1.93 0.92 -4.81
N GLN A 14 -1.64 0.99 -6.12
CA GLN A 14 -2.31 1.91 -7.04
C GLN A 14 -3.70 1.46 -7.46
N TRP A 15 -4.05 0.18 -7.25
CA TRP A 15 -5.40 -0.31 -7.52
C TRP A 15 -6.46 0.54 -6.85
N THR A 16 -7.49 0.89 -7.62
CA THR A 16 -8.76 1.43 -7.14
C THR A 16 -9.54 0.37 -6.38
N GLU A 17 -10.59 0.79 -5.65
CA GLU A 17 -11.50 -0.15 -4.98
C GLU A 17 -12.16 -1.09 -6.00
N GLN A 18 -12.53 -0.58 -7.18
CA GLN A 18 -13.14 -1.37 -8.24
C GLN A 18 -12.17 -2.45 -8.76
N GLU A 19 -10.90 -2.11 -8.99
CA GLU A 19 -9.88 -3.09 -9.39
C GLU A 19 -9.67 -4.15 -8.31
N PHE A 20 -9.58 -3.74 -7.04
CA PHE A 20 -9.50 -4.70 -5.93
C PHE A 20 -10.70 -5.65 -5.93
N LEU A 21 -11.93 -5.15 -6.07
CA LEU A 21 -13.13 -5.99 -6.08
C LEU A 21 -13.14 -6.97 -7.25
N ASN A 22 -12.75 -6.51 -8.44
CA ASN A 22 -12.71 -7.32 -9.66
C ASN A 22 -11.62 -8.40 -9.57
N TYR A 23 -10.38 -8.02 -9.22
CA TYR A 23 -9.25 -8.96 -9.22
C TYR A 23 -9.22 -9.88 -7.99
N THR A 24 -9.94 -9.56 -6.92
CA THR A 24 -10.05 -10.42 -5.73
C THR A 24 -11.37 -11.19 -5.67
N GLU A 25 -12.19 -11.14 -6.71
CA GLU A 25 -13.42 -11.93 -6.78
C GLU A 25 -13.15 -13.43 -6.61
N GLY A 26 -13.94 -14.09 -5.75
CA GLY A 26 -13.75 -15.50 -5.39
C GLY A 26 -12.55 -15.79 -4.49
N SER A 27 -11.71 -14.80 -4.16
CA SER A 27 -10.55 -14.95 -3.27
C SER A 27 -10.89 -14.69 -1.81
N ALA A 28 -10.19 -15.38 -0.90
CA ALA A 28 -10.21 -15.11 0.53
C ALA A 28 -9.77 -13.68 0.88
N ILE A 29 -8.97 -13.03 0.02
CA ILE A 29 -8.49 -11.66 0.20
C ILE A 29 -9.65 -10.67 0.17
N ARG A 30 -10.70 -10.91 -0.61
CA ARG A 30 -11.86 -9.99 -0.67
C ARG A 30 -12.52 -9.77 0.70
N ARG A 31 -12.40 -10.74 1.62
CA ARG A 31 -12.99 -10.68 2.97
C ARG A 31 -12.35 -9.63 3.88
N ILE A 32 -11.10 -9.22 3.64
CA ILE A 32 -10.45 -8.19 4.48
C ILE A 32 -10.89 -6.77 4.12
N GLY A 33 -11.43 -6.57 2.91
CA GLY A 33 -11.84 -5.27 2.39
C GLY A 33 -10.67 -4.43 1.87
N TYR A 34 -11.01 -3.40 1.08
CA TYR A 34 -10.07 -2.57 0.33
C TYR A 34 -9.19 -1.71 1.24
N ASP A 35 -9.76 -1.10 2.28
CA ASP A 35 -8.98 -0.30 3.25
C ASP A 35 -7.91 -1.12 3.98
N CYS A 36 -8.27 -2.32 4.46
CA CYS A 36 -7.32 -3.21 5.11
C CYS A 36 -6.24 -3.70 4.13
N TRP A 37 -6.61 -3.93 2.87
CA TRP A 37 -5.68 -4.27 1.80
C TRP A 37 -4.64 -3.17 1.59
N LEU A 38 -5.08 -1.92 1.41
CA LEU A 38 -4.19 -0.77 1.28
C LEU A 38 -3.31 -0.61 2.53
N ARG A 39 -3.89 -0.72 3.73
CA ARG A 39 -3.13 -0.66 4.98
C ARG A 39 -2.01 -1.70 5.00
N ASN A 40 -2.30 -2.94 4.62
CA ASN A 40 -1.31 -4.02 4.64
C ASN A 40 -0.17 -3.75 3.64
N ILE A 41 -0.49 -3.24 2.46
CA ILE A 41 0.52 -2.88 1.47
C ILE A 41 1.33 -1.67 1.92
N ALA A 42 0.72 -0.65 2.51
CA ALA A 42 1.44 0.50 3.06
C ALA A 42 2.48 0.05 4.10
N VAL A 43 2.12 -0.90 4.98
CA VAL A 43 3.06 -1.51 5.93
C VAL A 43 4.20 -2.24 5.21
N ALA A 44 3.88 -3.06 4.20
CA ALA A 44 4.89 -3.77 3.41
C ALA A 44 5.84 -2.81 2.68
N LEU A 45 5.31 -1.76 2.08
CA LEU A 45 6.08 -0.68 1.44
C LEU A 45 6.97 0.03 2.45
N GLY A 46 6.48 0.36 3.65
CA GLY A 46 7.26 0.95 4.73
C GLY A 46 8.45 0.09 5.19
N ASN A 47 8.31 -1.24 5.13
CA ASN A 47 9.39 -2.19 5.45
C ASN A 47 10.35 -2.49 4.29
N ALA A 48 9.97 -2.20 3.05
CA ALA A 48 10.82 -2.44 1.87
C ALA A 48 11.98 -1.42 1.78
N PRO A 49 13.04 -1.67 0.99
CA PRO A 49 14.01 -0.61 0.66
C PRO A 49 13.31 0.60 0.04
N GLY A 50 13.78 1.80 0.38
CA GLY A 50 13.26 3.04 -0.19
C GLY A 50 13.56 3.14 -1.68
N SER A 51 12.58 3.58 -2.46
CA SER A 51 12.75 3.99 -3.84
C SER A 51 11.77 5.12 -4.17
N ASP A 52 12.10 5.95 -5.16
CA ASP A 52 11.24 7.07 -5.56
C ASP A 52 9.82 6.63 -5.93
N ALA A 53 9.70 5.45 -6.54
CA ALA A 53 8.40 4.87 -6.89
C ALA A 53 7.56 4.54 -5.66
N VAL A 54 8.19 4.00 -4.60
CA VAL A 54 7.50 3.71 -3.33
C VAL A 54 7.06 4.99 -2.65
N ILE A 55 7.91 6.01 -2.60
CA ILE A 55 7.60 7.30 -1.97
C ILE A 55 6.42 7.96 -2.68
N ARG A 56 6.46 8.08 -4.01
CA ARG A 56 5.36 8.67 -4.80
C ARG A 56 4.05 7.93 -4.60
N ALA A 57 4.08 6.59 -4.65
CA ALA A 57 2.87 5.79 -4.46
C ALA A 57 2.24 6.00 -3.07
N LEU A 58 3.06 6.20 -2.02
CA LEU A 58 2.60 6.54 -0.69
C LEU A 58 2.04 7.98 -0.64
N GLU A 59 2.72 8.95 -1.23
CA GLU A 59 2.26 10.35 -1.29
C GLU A 59 0.88 10.49 -1.95
N ASP A 60 0.65 9.76 -3.05
CA ASP A 60 -0.64 9.74 -3.77
C ASP A 60 -1.82 9.30 -2.88
N ARG A 61 -1.56 8.62 -1.76
CA ARG A 61 -2.58 8.10 -0.84
C ARG A 61 -2.67 8.87 0.49
N LEU A 62 -1.92 9.96 0.68
CA LEU A 62 -2.03 10.81 1.88
C LEU A 62 -3.44 11.38 2.08
N GLY A 63 -4.17 11.62 0.99
CA GLY A 63 -5.54 12.15 0.99
C GLY A 63 -6.66 11.11 1.08
N HIS A 64 -6.35 9.82 1.29
CA HIS A 64 -7.36 8.76 1.26
C HIS A 64 -8.48 9.00 2.30
N PRO A 65 -9.77 8.72 2.01
CA PRO A 65 -10.88 8.99 2.96
C PRO A 65 -10.76 8.20 4.27
N SER A 66 -10.20 6.99 4.22
CA SER A 66 -9.98 6.15 5.40
C SER A 66 -8.83 6.66 6.29
N ALA A 67 -9.13 6.99 7.54
CA ALA A 67 -8.13 7.43 8.51
C ALA A 67 -7.04 6.38 8.77
N MET A 68 -7.42 5.10 8.80
CA MET A 68 -6.50 3.98 8.98
C MET A 68 -5.45 3.93 7.86
N VAL A 69 -5.89 4.11 6.61
CA VAL A 69 -4.98 4.14 5.46
C VAL A 69 -4.03 5.32 5.56
N ARG A 70 -4.54 6.54 5.84
CA ARG A 70 -3.70 7.74 5.96
C ARG A 70 -2.62 7.60 7.04
N GLU A 71 -2.98 7.05 8.20
CA GLU A 71 -2.04 6.84 9.32
C GLU A 71 -0.88 5.91 8.91
N HIS A 72 -1.19 4.79 8.26
CA HIS A 72 -0.16 3.82 7.86
C HIS A 72 0.67 4.31 6.67
N VAL A 73 0.08 5.10 5.76
CA VAL A 73 0.82 5.79 4.70
C VAL A 73 1.82 6.78 5.29
N ALA A 74 1.39 7.61 6.25
CA ALA A 74 2.26 8.57 6.91
C ALA A 74 3.39 7.87 7.69
N TRP A 75 3.09 6.75 8.36
CA TRP A 75 4.12 5.91 8.97
C TRP A 75 5.12 5.39 7.93
N ALA A 76 4.64 4.82 6.82
CA ALA A 76 5.49 4.25 5.79
C ALA A 76 6.42 5.29 5.15
N LEU A 77 5.93 6.52 4.94
CA LEU A 77 6.75 7.64 4.45
C LEU A 77 7.87 8.02 5.42
N ARG A 78 7.59 8.04 6.73
CA ARG A 78 8.64 8.29 7.74
C ARG A 78 9.75 7.25 7.69
N GLN A 79 9.43 5.98 7.42
CA GLN A 79 10.44 4.94 7.25
C GLN A 79 11.32 5.13 5.99
N LYS A 80 10.92 6.00 5.05
CA LYS A 80 11.70 6.29 3.82
C LYS A 80 12.57 7.53 3.95
N GLN A 81 12.34 8.34 4.97
CA GLN A 81 13.22 9.45 5.27
C GLN A 81 14.45 8.89 6.02
N PRO A 82 15.67 9.28 5.64
CA PRO A 82 16.82 9.03 6.48
C PRO A 82 16.59 9.70 7.85
N GLU A 83 16.93 9.03 8.95
CA GLU A 83 17.03 9.71 10.25
C GLU A 83 18.01 10.89 10.11
N PRO A 84 17.70 12.05 10.74
CA PRO A 84 18.60 13.20 10.73
C PRO A 84 19.94 12.93 11.44
#